data_AF-A0A328A477-F1
#
_entry.id   AF-A0A328A477-F1
#
_cell.length_a   1.000
_cell.length_b   1.000
_cell.length_c   1.000
_cell.angle_alpha   90.00
_cell.angle_beta   90.00
_cell.angle_gamma   90.00
#
_symmetry.space_group_name_H-M   'P 1'
#
loop_
_entity.id
_entity.type
_entity.pdbx_description
1 polymer ?
#
loop_
_entity_poly.entity_id
_entity_poly.type
_entity_poly.pdbx_seq_one_letter_code
_entity_poly.pdbx_strand_id
1 'polypeptide(L)'
;MTKNSKLLFYINIFVITFLSVNIFKHYTADAPLEDYLIYILIALNLFAIIVKDLVELFYNGSTRKVILISDCLMMFSYLFVGILSMVGIMIATSTFGRILYIAFLIISILFITFTLYMLTMTDKRKHREK
;
A
#
# COMPACT_ATOMS: atom_id res chain seq x y z
N MET A 1 16.66 -2.42 12.12
CA MET A 1 16.81 -1.61 10.88
C MET A 1 18.26 -1.20 10.65
N THR A 2 18.81 -1.44 9.46
CA THR A 2 20.12 -0.94 9.02
C THR A 2 20.04 0.57 8.70
N LYS A 3 21.18 1.28 8.62
CA LYS A 3 21.20 2.74 8.35
C LYS A 3 20.47 3.11 7.05
N ASN A 4 20.62 2.30 6.00
CA ASN A 4 19.94 2.50 4.72
C ASN A 4 18.42 2.22 4.81
N SER A 5 17.99 1.24 5.61
CA SER A 5 16.55 0.96 5.76
C SER A 5 15.83 2.07 6.53
N LYS A 6 16.49 2.69 7.53
CA LYS A 6 15.93 3.85 8.24
C LYS A 6 15.77 5.05 7.30
N LEU A 7 16.76 5.32 6.46
CA LEU A 7 16.70 6.42 5.50
C LEU A 7 15.52 6.24 4.53
N LEU A 8 15.36 5.05 3.94
CA LEU A 8 14.24 4.74 3.05
C LEU A 8 12.88 4.88 3.73
N PHE A 9 12.76 4.44 4.99
CA PHE A 9 11.55 4.61 5.78
C PHE A 9 11.18 6.09 5.93
N TYR A 10 12.12 6.96 6.32
CA TYR A 10 11.85 8.39 6.47
C TYR A 10 11.55 9.09 5.13
N ILE A 11 12.24 8.69 4.06
CA ILE A 11 11.95 9.20 2.70
C ILE A 11 10.51 8.85 2.31
N ASN A 12 10.09 7.59 2.52
CA ASN A 12 8.73 7.16 2.21
C ASN A 12 7.68 7.91 3.05
N ILE A 13 7.92 8.13 4.36
CA ILE A 13 7.04 8.97 5.19
C ILE A 13 6.91 10.38 4.62
N PHE A 14 8.03 11.00 4.26
CA PHE A 14 8.05 12.34 3.69
C PHE A 14 7.25 12.39 2.39
N VAL A 15 7.47 11.44 1.48
CA VAL A 15 6.76 11.37 0.19
C VAL A 15 5.26 11.13 0.40
N ILE A 16 4.87 10.21 1.29
CA ILE A 16 3.45 9.98 1.62
C ILE A 16 2.82 11.26 2.17
N THR A 17 3.50 11.98 3.05
CA THR A 17 3.01 13.24 3.62
C THR A 17 2.83 14.29 2.53
N PHE A 18 3.82 14.45 1.65
CA PHE A 18 3.76 15.39 0.53
C PHE A 18 2.60 15.06 -0.42
N LEU A 19 2.40 13.79 -0.77
CA LEU A 19 1.28 13.35 -1.60
C LEU A 19 -0.05 13.61 -0.88
N SER A 20 -0.14 13.32 0.42
CA SER A 20 -1.34 13.56 1.23
C SER A 20 -1.75 15.03 1.26
N VAL A 21 -0.80 15.95 1.37
CA VAL A 21 -1.07 17.40 1.29
C VAL A 21 -1.60 17.78 -0.09
N ASN A 22 -1.03 17.23 -1.17
CA ASN A 22 -1.51 17.50 -2.53
C ASN A 22 -2.92 16.94 -2.74
N ILE A 23 -3.20 15.73 -2.26
CA ILE A 23 -4.55 15.13 -2.30
C ILE A 23 -5.53 16.04 -1.55
N PHE A 24 -5.19 16.46 -0.33
CA PHE A 24 -6.04 17.32 0.47
C PHE A 24 -6.32 18.66 -0.23
N LYS A 25 -5.30 19.28 -0.83
CA LYS A 25 -5.44 20.52 -1.59
C LYS A 25 -6.46 20.37 -2.74
N HIS A 26 -6.35 19.30 -3.54
CA HIS A 26 -7.29 19.05 -4.64
C HIS A 26 -8.70 18.74 -4.12
N TYR A 27 -8.79 17.95 -3.05
CA TYR A 27 -10.06 17.64 -2.41
C TYR A 27 -10.78 18.90 -1.89
N THR A 28 -10.06 19.79 -1.20
CA THR A 28 -10.63 21.06 -0.70
C THR A 28 -10.95 22.08 -1.80
N ALA A 29 -10.39 21.90 -2.99
CA ALA A 29 -10.68 22.73 -4.15
C ALA A 29 -11.81 22.16 -5.02
N ASP A 30 -12.50 21.11 -4.54
CA ASP A 30 -13.54 20.39 -5.28
C ASP A 30 -13.10 19.94 -6.68
N ALA A 31 -11.80 19.63 -6.83
CA ALA A 31 -11.26 19.16 -8.10
C ALA A 31 -11.82 17.76 -8.43
N PRO A 32 -11.97 17.42 -9.73
CA PRO A 32 -12.31 16.08 -10.16
C PRO A 32 -11.38 15.02 -9.56
N LEU A 33 -11.93 13.87 -9.17
CA LEU A 33 -11.13 12.77 -8.59
C LEU A 33 -9.99 12.31 -9.52
N GLU A 34 -10.20 12.38 -10.84
CA GLU A 34 -9.19 12.00 -11.84
C GLU A 34 -7.85 12.73 -11.65
N ASP A 35 -7.88 13.99 -11.18
CA ASP A 35 -6.71 14.85 -11.06
C ASP A 35 -5.76 14.42 -9.95
N TYR A 36 -6.27 13.77 -8.90
CA TYR A 36 -5.49 13.40 -7.72
C TYR A 36 -5.56 11.93 -7.34
N LEU A 37 -6.34 11.11 -8.05
CA LEU A 37 -6.43 9.67 -7.83
C LEU A 37 -5.08 8.98 -7.94
N ILE A 38 -4.25 9.39 -8.90
CA ILE A 38 -2.90 8.83 -9.07
C ILE A 38 -2.02 9.04 -7.83
N TYR A 39 -2.15 10.20 -7.17
CA TYR A 39 -1.43 10.50 -5.94
C TYR A 39 -1.90 9.61 -4.79
N ILE A 40 -3.21 9.33 -4.71
CA ILE A 40 -3.77 8.40 -3.71
C ILE A 40 -3.19 7.01 -3.92
N LEU A 41 -3.19 6.52 -5.17
CA LEU A 41 -2.66 5.18 -5.48
C LEU A 41 -1.19 5.04 -5.13
N ILE A 42 -0.37 6.06 -5.44
CA ILE A 42 1.06 6.05 -5.09
C ILE A 42 1.23 6.09 -3.57
N ALA A 43 0.50 6.96 -2.87
CA ALA A 43 0.58 7.07 -1.41
C ALA A 43 0.19 5.76 -0.71
N LEU A 44 -0.86 5.08 -1.17
CA LEU A 44 -1.27 3.78 -0.63
C LEU A 44 -0.23 2.69 -0.86
N ASN A 45 0.42 2.65 -2.03
CA ASN A 45 1.49 1.69 -2.30
C ASN A 45 2.72 1.95 -1.41
N LEU A 46 3.13 3.20 -1.27
CA LEU A 46 4.24 3.56 -0.37
C LEU A 46 3.89 3.25 1.09
N PHE A 47 2.64 3.50 1.50
CA PHE A 47 2.15 3.14 2.83
C PHE A 47 2.24 1.63 3.07
N ALA A 48 1.83 0.80 2.11
CA ALA A 48 1.94 -0.65 2.21
C ALA A 48 3.39 -1.11 2.40
N ILE A 49 4.36 -0.45 1.77
CA ILE A 49 5.80 -0.76 1.91
C ILE A 49 6.28 -0.50 3.34
N ILE A 50 5.87 0.61 3.95
CA ILE A 50 6.36 1.01 5.29
C ILE A 50 5.50 0.50 6.44
N VAL A 51 4.34 -0.11 6.17
CA VAL A 51 3.38 -0.44 7.23
C VAL A 51 3.97 -1.39 8.26
N LYS A 52 4.82 -2.34 7.83
CA LYS A 52 5.46 -3.29 8.73
C LYS A 52 6.41 -2.57 9.69
N ASP A 53 7.26 -1.71 9.15
CA ASP A 53 8.19 -0.89 9.95
C ASP A 53 7.42 0.02 10.90
N LEU A 54 6.29 0.57 10.45
CA LEU A 54 5.42 1.42 11.25
C LEU A 54 4.78 0.64 12.41
N VAL A 55 4.21 -0.53 12.16
CA VAL A 55 3.62 -1.38 13.21
C VAL A 55 4.69 -1.85 14.20
N GLU A 56 5.88 -2.20 13.73
CA GLU A 56 7.01 -2.61 14.58
C GLU A 56 7.45 -1.49 15.53
N LEU A 57 7.44 -0.24 15.08
CA LEU A 57 7.74 0.93 15.93
C LEU A 57 6.77 1.10 17.10
N PHE A 58 5.49 0.74 16.92
CA PHE A 58 4.47 0.89 17.96
C PHE A 58 4.29 -0.35 18.84
N TYR A 59 4.60 -1.55 18.32
CA TYR A 59 4.40 -2.82 19.02
C TYR A 59 5.73 -3.45 19.45
N ASN A 60 6.22 -3.00 20.61
CA ASN A 60 7.54 -3.34 21.14
C ASN A 60 7.55 -4.67 21.93
N GLY A 61 7.15 -5.81 21.34
CA GLY A 61 7.35 -7.10 22.04
C GLY A 61 6.62 -8.36 21.56
N SER A 62 5.72 -8.31 20.58
CA SER A 62 5.09 -9.54 20.05
C SER A 62 5.25 -9.64 18.54
N THR A 63 6.32 -10.33 18.11
CA THR A 63 6.66 -10.55 16.70
C THR A 63 5.47 -11.12 15.91
N ARG A 64 4.65 -12.00 16.53
CA ARG A 64 3.48 -12.59 15.89
C ARG A 64 2.34 -11.60 15.67
N LYS A 65 2.05 -10.73 16.65
CA LYS A 65 1.00 -9.70 16.51
C LYS A 65 1.42 -8.64 15.50
N VAL A 66 2.71 -8.25 15.51
CA VAL A 66 3.28 -7.32 14.51
C VAL A 66 3.09 -7.84 13.10
N ILE A 67 3.50 -9.09 12.82
CA ILE A 67 3.37 -9.70 11.49
C ILE A 67 1.90 -9.74 11.04
N LEU A 68 0.99 -10.23 11.90
CA LEU A 68 -0.40 -10.41 11.51
C LEU A 68 -1.11 -9.07 11.25
N ILE A 69 -0.85 -8.06 12.08
CA ILE A 69 -1.40 -6.71 11.89
C ILE A 69 -0.79 -6.07 10.63
N SER A 70 0.52 -6.15 10.42
CA SER A 70 1.17 -5.56 9.25
C SER A 70 0.67 -6.18 7.95
N ASP A 71 0.57 -7.51 7.90
CA ASP A 71 0.12 -8.23 6.70
C ASP A 71 -1.35 -7.91 6.38
N CYS A 72 -2.18 -7.77 7.43
CA CYS A 72 -3.57 -7.36 7.29
C CYS A 72 -3.68 -5.92 6.73
N LEU A 73 -2.92 -4.98 7.29
CA LEU A 73 -2.91 -3.58 6.81
C LEU A 73 -2.36 -3.46 5.37
N MET A 74 -1.31 -4.23 5.02
CA MET A 74 -0.82 -4.33 3.65
C MET A 74 -1.91 -4.82 2.70
N MET A 75 -2.59 -5.90 3.06
CA MET A 75 -3.63 -6.50 2.23
C MET A 75 -4.81 -5.55 2.02
N PHE A 76 -5.25 -4.85 3.08
CA PHE A 76 -6.25 -3.80 2.95
C PHE A 76 -5.78 -2.67 2.03
N SER A 77 -4.53 -2.23 2.16
CA SER A 77 -3.96 -1.17 1.31
C SER A 77 -3.98 -1.56 -0.16
N TYR A 78 -3.54 -2.78 -0.50
CA TYR A 78 -3.59 -3.27 -1.88
C TYR A 78 -5.02 -3.50 -2.38
N LEU A 79 -5.96 -3.91 -1.51
CA LEU A 79 -7.36 -4.02 -1.88
C LEU A 79 -7.94 -2.65 -2.27
N PHE A 80 -7.64 -1.61 -1.48
CA PHE A 80 -8.02 -0.23 -1.80
C PHE A 80 -7.38 0.24 -3.11
N VAL A 81 -6.09 -0.06 -3.34
CA VAL A 81 -5.43 0.23 -4.64
C VAL A 81 -6.19 -0.45 -5.78
N GLY A 82 -6.60 -1.70 -5.63
CA GLY A 82 -7.37 -2.43 -6.65
C GLY A 82 -8.72 -1.76 -6.94
N ILE A 83 -9.51 -1.46 -5.91
CA ILE A 83 -10.82 -0.79 -6.06
C ILE A 83 -10.66 0.58 -6.71
N LEU A 84 -9.74 1.41 -6.21
CA LEU A 84 -9.48 2.75 -6.74
C LEU A 84 -8.92 2.71 -8.16
N SER A 85 -8.15 1.68 -8.52
CA SER A 85 -7.69 1.48 -9.89
C SER A 85 -8.85 1.19 -10.84
N MET A 86 -9.85 0.39 -10.42
CA MET A 86 -11.07 0.18 -11.22
C MET A 86 -11.83 1.49 -11.42
N VAL A 87 -11.98 2.30 -10.36
CA VAL A 87 -12.58 3.64 -10.46
C VAL A 87 -11.79 4.52 -11.43
N GLY A 88 -10.46 4.50 -11.33
CA GLY A 88 -9.56 5.24 -12.22
C GLY A 88 -9.74 4.87 -13.68
N ILE A 89 -9.89 3.58 -14.00
CA ILE A 89 -10.16 3.11 -15.37
C ILE A 89 -11.48 3.68 -15.90
N MET A 90 -12.51 3.78 -15.06
CA MET A 90 -13.83 4.29 -15.46
C MET A 90 -13.83 5.80 -15.70
N ILE A 91 -13.11 6.57 -14.88
CA ILE A 91 -13.11 8.04 -14.98
C ILE A 91 -12.03 8.58 -15.91
N ALA A 92 -10.98 7.81 -16.21
CA ALA A 92 -9.86 8.26 -17.02
C ALA A 92 -10.28 8.66 -18.44
N THR A 93 -9.99 9.90 -18.79
CA THR A 93 -10.20 10.50 -20.11
C THR A 93 -9.11 10.12 -21.10
N SER A 94 -7.87 9.94 -20.62
CA SER A 94 -6.71 9.61 -21.45
C SER A 94 -6.41 8.11 -21.51
N THR A 95 -6.00 7.62 -22.69
CA THR A 95 -5.55 6.23 -22.88
C THR A 95 -4.36 5.90 -21.98
N PHE A 96 -3.41 6.84 -21.83
CA PHE A 96 -2.25 6.65 -20.97
C PHE A 96 -2.66 6.50 -19.49
N GLY A 97 -3.58 7.33 -19.00
CA GLY A 97 -4.12 7.21 -17.64
C GLY A 97 -4.78 5.85 -17.41
N ARG A 98 -5.60 5.38 -18.35
CA ARG A 98 -6.21 4.03 -18.28
C ARG A 98 -5.16 2.93 -18.17
N ILE A 99 -4.10 2.98 -18.97
CA ILE A 99 -3.01 1.99 -18.93
C ILE A 99 -2.33 1.99 -17.55
N LEU A 100 -2.07 3.17 -16.98
CA LEU A 100 -1.49 3.28 -15.65
C LEU A 100 -2.39 2.65 -14.58
N TYR A 101 -3.70 2.94 -14.60
CA TYR A 101 -4.64 2.34 -13.64
C TYR A 101 -4.75 0.82 -13.80
N ILE A 102 -4.71 0.30 -15.03
CA ILE A 102 -4.64 -1.15 -15.28
C ILE A 102 -3.35 -1.75 -14.68
N ALA A 103 -2.22 -1.07 -14.82
CA ALA A 103 -0.96 -1.53 -14.22
C ALA A 103 -1.05 -1.60 -12.69
N PHE A 104 -1.60 -0.56 -12.03
CA PHE A 104 -1.83 -0.59 -10.59
C PHE A 104 -2.78 -1.71 -10.16
N LEU A 105 -3.83 -1.98 -10.93
CA LEU A 105 -4.75 -3.09 -10.68
C LEU A 105 -4.01 -4.43 -10.70
N ILE A 106 -3.24 -4.71 -11.76
CA ILE A 106 -2.48 -5.96 -11.89
C ILE A 106 -1.48 -6.10 -10.73
N ILE A 107 -0.75 -5.04 -10.44
CA ILE A 107 0.23 -5.01 -9.34
C ILE A 107 -0.45 -5.32 -8.00
N SER A 108 -1.61 -4.72 -7.73
CA SER A 108 -2.35 -4.96 -6.49
C SER A 108 -2.78 -6.42 -6.32
N ILE A 109 -3.27 -7.05 -7.39
CA ILE A 109 -3.68 -8.47 -7.39
C ILE A 109 -2.48 -9.38 -7.14
N LEU A 110 -1.35 -9.10 -7.79
CA LEU A 110 -0.11 -9.87 -7.60
C LEU A 110 0.37 -9.77 -6.15
N PHE A 111 0.38 -8.57 -5.56
CA PHE A 111 0.81 -8.39 -4.17
C PHE A 111 -0.15 -9.01 -3.15
N ILE A 112 -1.46 -8.96 -3.37
CA ILE A 112 -2.43 -9.65 -2.51
C ILE A 112 -2.20 -11.16 -2.56
N THR A 113 -2.08 -11.73 -3.76
CA THR A 113 -1.85 -13.18 -3.96
C THR A 113 -0.55 -13.62 -3.30
N PHE A 114 0.52 -12.84 -3.48
CA PHE A 114 1.81 -13.09 -2.84
C PHE A 114 1.73 -13.04 -1.31
N THR A 115 1.03 -12.05 -0.75
CA THR A 115 0.84 -11.90 0.71
C THR A 115 0.08 -13.09 1.28
N LEU A 116 -1.01 -13.52 0.63
CA LEU A 116 -1.78 -14.71 1.01
C LEU A 116 -0.95 -16.01 0.94
N TYR A 117 -0.13 -16.14 -0.10
CA TYR A 117 0.78 -17.28 -0.24
C TYR A 117 1.80 -17.35 0.90
N MET A 118 2.41 -16.23 1.26
CA MET A 118 3.39 -16.14 2.36
C MET A 118 2.77 -16.45 3.72
N LEU A 119 1.55 -15.96 3.97
CA LEU A 119 0.77 -16.29 5.16
C LEU A 119 0.51 -17.81 5.27
N THR A 120 0.07 -18.43 4.17
CA THR A 120 -0.19 -19.88 4.11
C THR A 120 1.06 -20.71 4.35
N MET A 121 2.21 -20.30 3.79
CA MET A 121 3.49 -21.00 3.99
C MET A 121 3.99 -20.92 5.42
N THR A 122 3.78 -19.77 6.09
CA THR A 122 4.16 -19.57 7.48
C THR A 122 3.36 -20.50 8.41
N ASP A 123 2.06 -20.68 8.14
CA ASP A 123 1.21 -21.57 8.95
C ASP A 123 1.55 -23.06 8.73
N LYS A 124 1.86 -23.45 7.49
CA LYS A 124 2.27 -24.83 7.14
C LYS A 124 3.57 -25.26 7.83
N ARG A 125 4.56 -24.38 7.96
CA ARG A 125 5.82 -24.69 8.66
C ARG A 125 5.59 -25.01 10.13
N LYS A 126 4.68 -24.25 10.77
CA LYS A 126 4.34 -24.42 12.19
C LYS A 126 3.65 -25.75 12.51
N HIS A 127 2.90 -26.32 11.57
CA HIS A 127 2.27 -27.64 11.74
C HIS A 127 3.24 -28.82 11.59
N ARG A 128 4.44 -28.61 11.03
CA ARG A 128 5.47 -29.66 10.88
C ARG A 128 6.42 -29.76 12.07
N GLU A 129 6.43 -28.76 12.95
CA GLU A 129 7.31 -28.67 14.13
C GLU A 129 6.61 -29.08 15.44
N LYS A 130 5.37 -29.59 15.35
CA LYS A 130 4.60 -30.16 16.48
C LYS A 130 4.40 -31.65 16.25
#